data_AF-A0A1G5Y267-F1
#
_entry.id   AF-A0A1G5Y267-F1
#
_cell.length_a   1.000
_cell.length_b   1.000
_cell.length_c   1.000
_cell.angle_alpha   90.00
_cell.angle_beta   90.00
_cell.angle_gamma   90.00
#
_symmetry.space_group_name_H-M   'P 1'
#
loop_
_entity.id
_entity.type
_entity.pdbx_description
1 polymer ?
#
loop_
_entity_poly.entity_id
_entity_poly.type
_entity_poly.pdbx_seq_one_letter_code
_entity_poly.pdbx_strand_id
1 'polypeptide(L)'
;MLNPAETTGIRVFHRCGGCGKKQEFINSGKFRVNANGKAVDVWLIYRCRKCKHTWNLTVYERVKPSKIPADLFKAFETNDVETAMRYGRDIDFLKKNNAELK
;
A
#
# COMPACT_ATOMS: atom_id res chain seq x y z
N MET A 1 -5.21 5.45 -22.89
CA MET A 1 -4.55 4.13 -22.92
C MET A 1 -4.58 3.58 -21.50
N LEU A 2 -5.36 2.53 -21.25
CA LEU A 2 -5.44 1.88 -19.93
C LEU A 2 -4.10 1.17 -19.66
N ASN A 3 -3.61 1.28 -18.44
CA ASN A 3 -2.30 0.75 -18.06
C ASN A 3 -2.42 -0.79 -17.92
N PRO A 4 -1.51 -1.62 -18.48
CA PRO A 4 -1.59 -3.09 -18.41
C PRO A 4 -1.72 -3.70 -16.99
N ALA A 5 -1.57 -2.90 -15.93
CA ALA A 5 -1.92 -3.28 -14.56
C ALA A 5 -3.44 -3.44 -14.29
N GLU A 6 -4.32 -3.08 -15.23
CA GLU A 6 -5.77 -3.03 -15.01
C GLU A 6 -6.55 -4.33 -15.31
N THR A 7 -5.93 -5.48 -15.63
CA THR A 7 -6.71 -6.62 -16.17
C THR A 7 -6.52 -8.01 -15.55
N THR A 8 -5.74 -8.20 -14.48
CA THR A 8 -5.65 -9.53 -13.78
C THR A 8 -5.41 -9.47 -12.27
N GLY A 9 -5.55 -8.30 -11.63
CA GLY A 9 -5.30 -8.13 -10.18
C GLY A 9 -6.57 -8.16 -9.32
N ILE A 10 -6.41 -8.55 -8.05
CA ILE A 10 -7.44 -8.43 -7.01
C ILE A 10 -7.93 -6.98 -6.95
N ARG A 11 -9.25 -6.77 -7.04
CA ARG A 11 -9.81 -5.42 -6.95
C ARG A 11 -10.02 -5.05 -5.49
N VAL A 12 -9.42 -3.94 -5.09
CA VAL A 12 -9.38 -3.51 -3.69
C VAL A 12 -10.34 -2.35 -3.48
N PHE A 13 -11.30 -2.51 -2.55
CA PHE A 13 -12.27 -1.50 -2.20
C PHE A 13 -12.13 -1.08 -0.74
N HIS A 14 -12.32 0.22 -0.48
CA HIS A 14 -12.35 0.79 0.87
C HIS A 14 -13.23 2.04 0.88
N ARG A 15 -13.67 2.48 2.07
CA ARG A 15 -14.36 3.78 2.20
C ARG A 15 -13.36 4.92 1.95
N CYS A 16 -13.62 5.74 0.94
CA CYS A 16 -12.74 6.84 0.60
C CYS A 16 -13.06 8.09 1.44
N GLY A 17 -12.06 8.62 2.17
CA GLY A 17 -12.21 9.86 2.94
C GLY A 17 -12.60 11.06 2.07
N GLY A 18 -12.02 11.19 0.87
CA GLY A 18 -12.35 12.27 -0.06
C GLY A 18 -13.70 12.12 -0.80
N CYS A 19 -14.22 10.89 -0.96
CA CYS A 19 -15.53 10.69 -1.62
C CYS A 19 -16.69 10.46 -0.64
N GLY A 20 -16.42 10.21 0.64
CA GLY A 20 -17.40 9.84 1.66
C GLY A 20 -18.01 8.44 1.51
N LYS A 21 -17.78 7.74 0.39
CA LYS A 21 -18.34 6.44 0.04
C LYS A 21 -17.28 5.41 -0.36
N LYS A 22 -17.69 4.14 -0.42
CA LYS A 22 -16.85 3.03 -0.91
C LYS A 22 -16.40 3.30 -2.34
N GLN A 23 -15.11 3.11 -2.60
CA GLN A 23 -14.52 3.24 -3.93
C GLN A 23 -13.45 2.19 -4.15
N GLU A 24 -13.14 1.92 -5.41
CA GLU A 24 -11.97 1.16 -5.81
C GLU A 24 -10.70 1.98 -5.54
N PHE A 25 -9.70 1.32 -4.97
CA PHE A 25 -8.39 1.87 -4.68
C PHE A 25 -7.33 1.11 -5.46
N ILE A 26 -6.41 1.86 -6.07
CA ILE A 26 -5.36 1.32 -6.91
C ILE A 26 -4.04 1.40 -6.16
N ASN A 27 -3.28 0.31 -6.16
CA ASN A 27 -1.90 0.29 -5.67
C ASN A 27 -1.09 1.33 -6.44
N SER A 28 -0.47 2.28 -5.75
CA SER A 28 0.28 3.35 -6.41
C SER A 28 1.72 2.97 -6.76
N GLY A 29 2.18 1.78 -6.34
CA GLY A 29 3.57 1.36 -6.47
C GLY A 29 4.52 2.10 -5.53
N LYS A 30 4.00 2.84 -4.54
CA LYS A 30 4.78 3.71 -3.66
C LYS A 30 4.60 3.37 -2.20
N PHE A 31 5.69 3.47 -1.45
CA PHE A 31 5.71 3.38 -0.01
C PHE A 31 5.93 4.76 0.60
N ARG A 32 5.44 4.92 1.84
CA ARG A 32 5.87 5.98 2.74
C ARG A 32 6.62 5.33 3.87
N VAL A 33 7.90 5.67 3.99
CA VAL A 33 8.74 5.34 5.15
C VAL A 33 8.83 6.59 6.01
N ASN A 34 8.44 6.48 7.28
CA ASN A 34 8.48 7.59 8.22
C ASN A 34 9.28 7.21 9.46
N ALA A 35 10.32 7.97 9.76
CA ALA A 35 11.09 7.80 10.98
C ALA A 35 10.41 8.53 12.14
N ASN A 36 10.32 7.87 13.29
CA ASN A 36 9.92 8.47 14.56
C ASN A 36 10.88 8.00 15.66
N GLY A 37 11.88 8.85 15.93
CA GLY A 37 12.96 8.51 16.84
C GLY A 37 13.73 7.26 16.38
N LYS A 38 13.70 6.20 17.18
CA LYS A 38 14.38 4.92 16.91
C LYS A 38 13.53 3.90 16.15
N ALA A 39 12.30 4.27 15.80
CA ALA A 39 11.36 3.41 15.10
C ALA A 39 10.98 3.98 13.73
N VAL A 40 10.48 3.13 12.86
CA VAL A 40 9.92 3.48 11.56
C VAL A 40 8.50 2.93 11.42
N ASP A 41 7.68 3.70 10.71
CA ASP A 41 6.41 3.26 10.15
C ASP A 41 6.60 3.14 8.63
N VAL A 42 6.06 2.07 8.04
CA VAL A 42 6.06 1.86 6.59
C VAL A 42 4.63 1.62 6.13
N TRP A 43 4.18 2.41 5.16
CA TRP A 43 2.88 2.24 4.53
C TRP A 43 3.01 2.01 3.04
N LEU A 44 2.23 1.09 2.49
CA LEU A 44 1.98 1.01 1.05
C LEU A 44 0.83 1.96 0.69
N ILE A 45 1.05 2.82 -0.30
CA ILE A 45 0.10 3.85 -0.69
C ILE A 45 -0.85 3.30 -1.75
N TYR A 46 -2.14 3.31 -1.43
CA TYR A 46 -3.22 3.13 -2.38
C TYR A 46 -3.87 4.49 -2.67
N ARG A 47 -4.40 4.66 -3.89
CA ARG A 47 -5.11 5.88 -4.30
C ARG A 47 -6.50 5.55 -4.82
N CYS A 48 -7.49 6.28 -4.33
CA CYS A 48 -8.87 6.18 -4.83
C CYS A 48 -8.88 6.40 -6.34
N ARG A 49 -9.45 5.45 -7.09
CA ARG A 49 -9.52 5.53 -8.55
C ARG A 49 -10.19 6.83 -9.02
N LYS A 50 -11.24 7.26 -8.29
CA LYS A 50 -12.05 8.46 -8.59
C LYS A 50 -11.37 9.79 -8.23
N CYS A 51 -11.02 10.00 -6.96
CA CYS A 51 -10.57 11.33 -6.49
C CYS A 51 -9.08 11.38 -6.11
N LYS A 52 -8.33 10.29 -6.30
CA LYS A 52 -6.90 10.17 -5.98
C LYS A 52 -6.54 10.35 -4.50
N HIS A 53 -7.52 10.45 -3.60
CA HIS A 53 -7.31 10.45 -2.17
C HIS A 53 -6.50 9.22 -1.74
N THR A 54 -5.55 9.45 -0.83
CA THR A 54 -4.62 8.44 -0.35
C THR A 54 -5.25 7.57 0.73
N TRP A 55 -4.98 6.29 0.66
CA TRP A 55 -5.17 5.35 1.75
C TRP A 55 -3.85 4.62 1.99
N ASN A 56 -3.34 4.70 3.23
CA ASN A 56 -2.06 4.12 3.62
C ASN A 56 -2.32 2.77 4.27
N LEU A 57 -1.90 1.69 3.62
CA LEU A 57 -1.97 0.35 4.18
C LEU A 57 -0.71 0.12 5.00
N THR A 58 -0.87 -0.24 6.28
CA THR A 58 0.23 -0.49 7.20
C THR A 58 0.98 -1.76 6.81
N VAL A 59 2.27 -1.61 6.52
CA VAL A 59 3.22 -2.71 6.28
C VAL A 59 4.01 -3.01 7.55
N TYR A 60 4.56 -1.96 8.16
CA TYR A 60 5.18 -1.99 9.48
C TYR A 60 4.74 -0.78 10.29
N GLU A 61 4.52 -0.95 11.59
CA GLU A 61 4.18 0.13 12.50
C GLU A 61 5.10 0.07 13.72
N ARG A 62 5.75 1.20 14.02
CA ARG A 62 6.61 1.40 15.20
C ARG A 62 7.68 0.31 15.39
N VAL A 63 8.34 -0.11 14.31
CA VAL A 63 9.42 -1.12 14.38
C VAL A 63 10.79 -0.48 14.33
N LYS A 64 11.80 -1.07 14.99
CA LYS A 64 13.20 -0.66 14.78
C LYS A 64 13.61 -0.98 13.34
N PRO A 65 14.29 -0.08 12.60
CA PRO A 65 14.74 -0.36 11.23
C PRO A 65 15.54 -1.66 11.10
N SER A 66 16.38 -1.97 12.10
CA SER A 66 17.19 -3.19 12.14
C SER A 66 16.40 -4.49 12.28
N LYS A 67 15.09 -4.42 12.52
CA LYS A 67 14.18 -5.59 12.52
C LYS A 67 13.58 -5.86 11.14
N ILE A 68 13.75 -4.94 10.19
CA ILE A 68 13.36 -5.13 8.79
C ILE A 68 14.61 -5.60 8.04
N PRO A 69 14.55 -6.66 7.20
CA PRO A 69 15.66 -7.03 6.33
C PRO A 69 16.14 -5.83 5.51
N ALA A 70 17.46 -5.62 5.42
CA ALA A 70 18.05 -4.42 4.84
C ALA A 70 17.61 -4.19 3.38
N ASP A 71 17.58 -5.25 2.56
CA ASP A 71 17.15 -5.18 1.16
C ASP A 71 15.66 -4.80 1.04
N LEU A 72 14.82 -5.34 1.94
CA LEU A 72 13.40 -5.01 1.98
C LEU A 72 13.18 -3.56 2.43
N PHE A 73 13.93 -3.10 3.42
CA PHE A 73 13.89 -1.71 3.85
C PHE A 73 14.31 -0.78 2.70
N LYS A 74 15.38 -1.13 1.98
CA LYS A 74 15.83 -0.38 0.79
C LYS A 74 14.76 -0.34 -0.30
N ALA A 75 14.10 -1.46 -0.57
CA ALA A 75 13.00 -1.55 -1.52
C ALA A 75 11.83 -0.62 -1.17
N PHE A 76 11.52 -0.43 0.12
CA PHE A 76 10.55 0.58 0.55
C PHE A 76 11.01 2.00 0.25
N GLU A 77 12.28 2.33 0.57
CA GLU A 77 12.84 3.67 0.32
C GLU A 77 12.90 4.01 -1.18
N THR A 78 13.18 3.03 -2.03
CA THR A 78 13.30 3.22 -3.48
C THR A 78 11.98 3.08 -4.24
N ASN A 79 10.87 2.78 -3.53
CA ASN A 79 9.57 2.49 -4.14
C ASN A 79 9.65 1.35 -5.18
N ASP A 80 10.28 0.25 -4.79
CA ASP A 80 10.39 -0.93 -5.64
C ASP A 80 8.99 -1.46 -6.04
N VAL A 81 8.73 -1.47 -7.34
CA VAL A 81 7.40 -1.78 -7.90
C VAL A 81 7.04 -3.26 -7.67
N GLU A 82 8.02 -4.16 -7.77
CA GLU A 82 7.78 -5.59 -7.56
C GLU A 82 7.37 -5.87 -6.10
N THR A 83 8.05 -5.25 -5.14
CA THR A 83 7.70 -5.31 -3.72
C THR A 83 6.31 -4.75 -3.48
N ALA A 84 5.96 -3.60 -4.07
CA ALA A 84 4.62 -3.04 -3.96
C ALA A 84 3.55 -3.97 -4.54
N MET A 85 3.82 -4.63 -5.67
CA MET A 85 2.91 -5.59 -6.29
C MET A 85 2.78 -6.88 -5.48
N ARG A 86 3.86 -7.34 -4.83
CA ARG A 86 3.83 -8.50 -3.93
C ARG A 86 2.88 -8.26 -2.76
N TYR A 87 3.01 -7.13 -2.07
CA TYR A 87 2.05 -6.73 -1.03
C TYR A 87 0.64 -6.53 -1.60
N GLY A 88 0.51 -5.95 -2.80
CA GLY A 88 -0.79 -5.75 -3.45
C GLY A 88 -1.50 -7.01 -3.93
N ARG A 89 -0.80 -8.16 -3.96
CA ARG A 89 -1.35 -9.48 -4.30
C ARG A 89 -1.55 -10.37 -3.06
N ASP A 90 -1.06 -9.95 -1.90
CA ASP A 90 -1.20 -10.68 -0.64
C ASP A 90 -2.59 -10.40 -0.04
N ILE A 91 -3.48 -11.38 -0.15
CA ILE A 91 -4.87 -11.31 0.34
C ILE A 91 -4.92 -11.06 1.84
N ASP A 92 -4.02 -11.69 2.62
CA ASP A 92 -4.05 -11.58 4.07
C ASP A 92 -3.56 -10.20 4.51
N PHE A 93 -2.53 -9.66 3.86
CA PHE A 93 -2.11 -8.27 4.04
C PHE A 93 -3.24 -7.27 3.75
N LEU A 94 -3.95 -7.46 2.63
CA LEU A 94 -5.06 -6.59 2.24
C LEU A 94 -6.22 -6.68 3.24
N LYS A 95 -6.61 -7.89 3.66
CA LYS A 95 -7.66 -8.11 4.66
C LYS A 95 -7.29 -7.54 6.04
N LYS A 96 -6.04 -7.70 6.49
CA LYS A 96 -5.54 -7.07 7.73
C LYS A 96 -5.64 -5.55 7.70
N ASN A 97 -5.56 -4.97 6.50
CA ASN A 97 -5.78 -3.55 6.28
C ASN A 97 -7.26 -3.18 6.05
N ASN A 98 -8.22 -4.09 6.24
CA ASN A 98 -9.66 -3.85 6.04
C ASN A 98 -10.07 -3.58 4.58
N ALA A 99 -9.33 -4.13 3.61
CA ALA A 99 -9.76 -4.14 2.23
C ALA A 99 -10.95 -5.08 2.01
N GLU A 100 -11.94 -4.62 1.24
CA GLU A 100 -12.92 -5.49 0.58
C GLU A 100 -12.38 -5.90 -0.79
N LEU A 101 -12.37 -7.20 -1.07
CA LEU A 101 -11.77 -7.79 -2.27
C LEU A 101 -12.87 -8.28 -3.23
N LYS A 102 -12.74 -7.97 -4.52
CA LYS A 102 -13.66 -8.41 -5.58
C LYS A 102 -12.91 -8.85 -6.83
#